data_AF-A0A956LN22-F1
#
_entry.id   AF-A0A956LN22-F1
#
_cell.length_a   1.000
_cell.length_b   1.000
_cell.length_c   1.000
_cell.angle_alpha   90.00
_cell.angle_beta   90.00
_cell.angle_gamma   90.00
#
_symmetry.space_group_name_H-M   'P 1'
#
loop_
_entity.id
_entity.type
_entity.pdbx_description
1 polymer ?
#
loop_
_entity_poly.entity_id
_entity_poly.type
_entity_poly.pdbx_seq_one_letter_code
_entity_poly.pdbx_strand_id
1 'polypeptide(L)'
;PRARPRQPGRRRRGGKLTPMSGPSPLIVEPPAGGFDRAGMRAIVKDVGLAKVVHALVKAPFGHTVLSLRMLDAVIACADLALQVGEALHAALLEDIARTGTLALPEPTRDQRLFIGAFTVTALCDALIVALAGLAPSPESSADLDAAGLEGLLEQPPRAVIGRLLAMAGKYLEIQAKRHAAGDAPREDERARWVVTTVHAFVAQLRGAIERLTHLGRLRPFGVALARRKVIVGGRRYEGFRSRALAEEVCDLKPVRTGDIVGNREYVEAGLRLARDVAAYDLRQRRSPKTINPVLFGLGRPGCGKTITAHAIGNYFLEFCEQHDIPARFRVIRRTDWASSYQNASASTLIKIFKEEVYGFDGVCGVYWPDIDTAFASRASGDLRSEEKSNLGAVFGIFDGTLIPRDGKWFMICDANYMQMDEATVSRIAQNPFTVRGPTSAEDYVTLLRDVLLRDVRDRVSPDDPGWAEIGRTLVESDLSGRQVESVAGNIRAHVQDFEYPARYFKADYEERARIIAELSRPVSTQDVIARIAAYTEFQRQAEEREAAERFEREVEQMVHQLNAGRAASARAAAELERALAAADAPA
;
A
#
# COMPACT_ATOMS: atom_id res chain seq x y z
N PRO A 1 88.77 2.04 -12.41
CA PRO A 1 88.52 1.06 -11.33
C PRO A 1 87.13 0.40 -11.46
N ARG A 2 87.13 -0.80 -12.04
CA ARG A 2 86.22 -1.95 -11.84
C ARG A 2 84.70 -1.72 -11.66
N ALA A 3 84.01 -1.98 -12.78
CA ALA A 3 82.68 -2.57 -13.03
C ALA A 3 81.85 -3.19 -11.87
N ARG A 4 80.52 -3.00 -11.95
CA ARG A 4 79.44 -4.04 -11.99
C ARG A 4 78.07 -3.43 -12.39
N PRO A 5 77.06 -4.21 -12.86
CA PRO A 5 76.39 -3.97 -14.16
C PRO A 5 74.94 -3.43 -14.10
N ARG A 6 74.44 -3.02 -15.29
CA ARG A 6 73.07 -2.58 -15.61
C ARG A 6 71.99 -3.65 -15.31
N GLN A 7 70.88 -3.25 -14.69
CA GLN A 7 69.58 -3.95 -14.73
C GLN A 7 68.64 -3.27 -15.74
N PRO A 8 67.85 -4.01 -16.56
CA PRO A 8 66.85 -3.45 -17.46
C PRO A 8 65.48 -3.27 -16.76
N GLY A 9 64.69 -2.32 -17.26
CA GLY A 9 63.56 -1.70 -16.58
C GLY A 9 62.39 -2.61 -16.19
N ARG A 10 61.88 -2.38 -14.98
CA ARG A 10 60.55 -2.82 -14.54
C ARG A 10 59.47 -1.91 -15.15
N ARG A 11 58.81 -2.38 -16.21
CA ARG A 11 57.46 -1.91 -16.57
C ARG A 11 56.53 -2.19 -15.39
N ARG A 12 56.03 -1.14 -14.73
CA ARG A 12 54.89 -1.24 -13.81
C ARG A 12 53.66 -1.66 -14.64
N ARG A 13 53.33 -2.96 -14.66
CA ARG A 13 51.95 -3.39 -14.94
C ARG A 13 51.13 -3.03 -13.71
N GLY A 14 50.49 -1.87 -13.75
CA GLY A 14 49.36 -1.57 -12.88
C GLY A 14 48.21 -2.51 -13.25
N GLY A 15 48.17 -3.68 -12.62
CA GLY A 15 46.96 -4.47 -12.57
C GLY A 15 45.94 -3.67 -11.79
N LYS A 16 44.94 -3.12 -12.47
CA LYS A 16 43.70 -2.70 -11.81
C LYS A 16 43.21 -3.91 -11.00
N LEU A 17 43.21 -3.82 -9.68
CA LEU A 17 42.39 -4.71 -8.88
C LEU A 17 40.95 -4.42 -9.29
N THR A 18 40.35 -5.35 -10.01
CA THR A 18 38.91 -5.42 -10.21
C THR A 18 38.27 -5.34 -8.82
N PRO A 19 37.27 -4.47 -8.57
CA PRO A 19 36.55 -4.50 -7.30
C PRO A 19 36.01 -5.91 -7.11
N MET A 20 36.27 -6.52 -5.95
CA MET A 20 35.68 -7.82 -5.60
C MET A 20 34.16 -7.71 -5.77
N SER A 21 33.60 -8.38 -6.78
CA SER A 21 32.15 -8.42 -6.95
C SER A 21 31.56 -9.04 -5.70
N GLY A 22 30.56 -8.38 -5.10
CA GLY A 22 29.80 -8.98 -4.00
C GLY A 22 29.19 -10.33 -4.41
N PRO A 23 28.72 -11.14 -3.44
CA PRO A 23 28.09 -12.42 -3.74
C PRO A 23 26.88 -12.22 -4.66
N SER A 24 26.74 -13.09 -5.67
CA SER A 24 25.64 -13.03 -6.66
C SER A 24 24.27 -12.99 -5.96
N PRO A 25 23.30 -12.21 -6.47
CA PRO A 25 21.95 -12.18 -5.91
C PRO A 25 21.31 -13.57 -5.99
N LEU A 26 20.52 -13.94 -4.98
CA LEU A 26 19.72 -15.17 -4.95
C LEU A 26 18.26 -14.76 -5.15
N ILE A 27 17.72 -14.95 -6.35
CA ILE A 27 16.34 -14.60 -6.70
C ILE A 27 15.62 -15.89 -7.11
N VAL A 28 14.57 -16.24 -6.38
CA VAL A 28 13.74 -17.42 -6.63
C VAL A 28 12.28 -16.99 -6.70
N GLU A 29 11.77 -16.83 -7.91
CA GLU A 29 10.37 -16.49 -8.16
C GLU A 29 9.68 -17.65 -8.89
N PRO A 30 8.53 -18.12 -8.39
CA PRO A 30 7.84 -19.23 -9.01
C PRO A 30 7.25 -18.78 -10.37
N PRO A 31 7.49 -19.53 -11.46
CA PRO A 31 6.86 -19.24 -12.75
C PRO A 31 5.36 -19.54 -12.70
N ALA A 32 4.62 -19.10 -13.73
CA ALA A 32 3.21 -19.42 -13.89
C ALA A 32 3.03 -20.96 -13.96
N GLY A 33 2.53 -21.55 -12.87
CA GLY A 33 2.40 -23.01 -12.71
C GLY A 33 3.33 -23.67 -11.68
N GLY A 34 4.27 -22.93 -11.08
CA GLY A 34 5.30 -23.47 -10.16
C GLY A 34 6.45 -24.17 -10.89
N PHE A 35 7.42 -24.69 -10.13
CA PHE A 35 8.60 -25.37 -10.66
C PHE A 35 8.30 -26.84 -11.00
N ASP A 36 8.02 -27.67 -9.99
CA ASP A 36 7.63 -29.08 -10.13
C ASP A 36 6.49 -29.43 -9.14
N ARG A 37 5.32 -28.81 -9.37
CA ARG A 37 4.12 -29.10 -8.57
C ARG A 37 3.68 -30.56 -8.68
N ALA A 38 3.96 -31.25 -9.79
CA ALA A 38 3.59 -32.64 -10.00
C ALA A 38 4.44 -33.58 -9.12
N GLY A 39 5.76 -33.39 -9.10
CA GLY A 39 6.66 -34.12 -8.23
C GLY A 39 6.44 -33.79 -6.75
N MET A 40 6.15 -32.53 -6.41
CA MET A 40 5.82 -32.15 -5.04
C MET A 40 4.49 -32.77 -4.57
N ARG A 41 3.49 -32.86 -5.46
CA ARG A 41 2.24 -33.58 -5.19
C ARG A 41 2.47 -35.07 -4.91
N ALA A 42 3.40 -35.70 -5.63
CA ALA A 42 3.79 -37.09 -5.35
C ALA A 42 4.39 -37.23 -3.94
N ILE A 43 5.27 -36.30 -3.54
CA ILE A 43 5.83 -36.29 -2.17
C ILE A 43 4.72 -36.15 -1.12
N VAL A 44 3.79 -35.20 -1.27
CA VAL A 44 2.68 -35.00 -0.33
C VAL A 44 1.81 -36.25 -0.20
N LYS A 45 1.64 -37.00 -1.30
CA LYS A 45 0.92 -38.28 -1.32
C LYS A 45 1.72 -39.36 -0.59
N ASP A 46 3.00 -39.52 -0.89
CA ASP A 46 3.87 -40.58 -0.36
C ASP A 46 4.10 -40.45 1.15
N VAL A 47 4.23 -39.21 1.65
CA VAL A 47 4.36 -38.93 3.09
C VAL A 47 3.04 -39.11 3.85
N GLY A 48 1.93 -39.35 3.14
CA GLY A 48 0.63 -39.65 3.73
C GLY A 48 -0.15 -38.44 4.26
N LEU A 49 0.32 -37.20 4.05
CA LEU A 49 -0.35 -36.01 4.58
C LEU A 49 -1.78 -35.87 4.04
N ALA A 50 -1.99 -36.08 2.74
CA ALA A 50 -3.32 -36.05 2.13
C ALA A 50 -4.26 -37.11 2.74
N LYS A 51 -3.74 -38.31 3.05
CA LYS A 51 -4.49 -39.40 3.68
C LYS A 51 -4.92 -39.04 5.10
N VAL A 52 -4.04 -38.41 5.88
CA VAL A 52 -4.36 -37.92 7.24
C VAL A 52 -5.47 -36.87 7.18
N VAL A 53 -5.34 -35.88 6.29
CA VAL A 53 -6.35 -34.82 6.11
C VAL A 53 -7.71 -35.42 5.72
N HIS A 54 -7.72 -36.37 4.78
CA HIS A 54 -8.94 -37.06 4.36
C HIS A 54 -9.63 -37.79 5.53
N ALA A 55 -8.87 -38.53 6.33
CA ALA A 55 -9.39 -39.28 7.47
C ALA A 55 -10.02 -38.39 8.55
N LEU A 56 -9.52 -37.16 8.72
CA LEU A 56 -9.99 -36.21 9.73
C LEU A 56 -11.21 -35.41 9.28
N VAL A 57 -11.29 -35.02 8.00
CA VAL A 57 -12.42 -34.22 7.48
C VAL A 57 -13.66 -35.08 7.23
N LYS A 58 -13.48 -36.34 6.78
CA LYS A 58 -14.56 -37.30 6.46
C LYS A 58 -15.61 -36.76 5.46
N ALA A 59 -15.16 -36.12 4.38
CA ALA A 59 -16.04 -35.60 3.33
C ALA A 59 -16.58 -36.72 2.43
N PRO A 60 -17.85 -36.65 1.96
CA PRO A 60 -18.48 -37.68 1.11
C PRO A 60 -17.77 -37.88 -0.23
N PHE A 61 -17.10 -36.84 -0.74
CA PHE A 61 -16.36 -36.86 -2.01
C PHE A 61 -14.83 -36.77 -1.81
N GLY A 62 -14.33 -37.19 -0.65
CA GLY A 62 -12.90 -37.22 -0.35
C GLY A 62 -12.42 -35.97 0.39
N HIS A 63 -12.32 -34.85 -0.30
CA HIS A 63 -11.80 -33.60 0.26
C HIS A 63 -12.79 -32.45 0.10
N THR A 64 -12.89 -31.58 1.11
CA THR A 64 -13.57 -30.28 0.98
C THR A 64 -12.77 -29.32 0.12
N VAL A 65 -13.43 -28.29 -0.44
CA VAL A 65 -12.75 -27.17 -1.11
C VAL A 65 -11.66 -26.57 -0.23
N LEU A 66 -11.93 -26.40 1.07
CA LEU A 66 -10.95 -25.85 2.01
C LEU A 66 -9.72 -26.76 2.18
N SER A 67 -9.93 -28.07 2.36
CA SER A 67 -8.83 -29.03 2.49
C SER A 67 -8.02 -29.19 1.20
N LEU A 68 -8.66 -29.09 0.03
CA LEU A 68 -7.97 -29.04 -1.27
C LEU A 68 -7.13 -27.78 -1.41
N ARG A 69 -7.67 -26.61 -1.07
CA ARG A 69 -6.93 -25.34 -1.10
C ARG A 69 -5.73 -25.35 -0.16
N MET A 70 -5.88 -25.96 1.02
CA MET A 70 -4.78 -26.16 1.95
C MET A 70 -3.70 -27.07 1.38
N LEU A 71 -4.07 -28.22 0.81
CA LEU A 71 -3.10 -29.14 0.21
C LEU A 71 -2.39 -28.51 -1.00
N ASP A 72 -3.11 -27.75 -1.82
CA ASP A 72 -2.52 -27.00 -2.94
C ASP A 72 -1.55 -25.92 -2.47
N ALA A 73 -1.90 -25.17 -1.40
CA ALA A 73 -1.00 -24.23 -0.75
C ALA A 73 0.27 -24.94 -0.23
N VAL A 74 0.12 -26.09 0.42
CA VAL A 74 1.25 -26.90 0.88
C VAL A 74 2.16 -27.32 -0.27
N ILE A 75 1.58 -27.79 -1.38
CA ILE A 75 2.32 -28.19 -2.57
C ILE A 75 3.09 -26.99 -3.15
N ALA A 76 2.41 -25.85 -3.35
CA ALA A 76 3.01 -24.67 -3.95
C ALA A 76 4.15 -24.09 -3.08
N CYS A 77 3.94 -24.01 -1.76
CA CYS A 77 4.97 -23.50 -0.84
C CYS A 77 6.15 -24.48 -0.69
N ALA A 78 5.89 -25.79 -0.69
CA ALA A 78 6.95 -26.80 -0.63
C ALA A 78 7.79 -26.85 -1.92
N ASP A 79 7.16 -26.68 -3.07
CA ASP A 79 7.82 -26.56 -4.38
C ASP A 79 8.75 -25.34 -4.42
N LEU A 80 8.26 -24.17 -3.98
CA LEU A 80 9.08 -22.96 -3.84
C LEU A 80 10.26 -23.19 -2.88
N ALA A 81 10.01 -23.76 -1.70
CA ALA A 81 11.05 -24.00 -0.71
C ALA A 81 12.14 -24.97 -1.20
N LEU A 82 11.76 -26.00 -1.95
CA LEU A 82 12.71 -26.92 -2.57
C LEU A 82 13.66 -26.17 -3.50
N GLN A 83 13.10 -25.34 -4.39
CA GLN A 83 13.89 -24.54 -5.32
C GLN A 83 14.82 -23.56 -4.59
N VAL A 84 14.37 -22.99 -3.47
CA VAL A 84 15.20 -22.12 -2.63
C VAL A 84 16.39 -22.87 -2.04
N GLY A 85 16.17 -24.07 -1.50
CA GLY A 85 17.23 -24.90 -0.95
C GLY A 85 18.27 -25.29 -2.00
N GLU A 86 17.81 -25.66 -3.21
CA GLU A 86 18.69 -26.00 -4.33
C GLU A 86 19.47 -24.79 -4.84
N ALA A 87 18.82 -23.64 -4.98
CA ALA A 87 19.46 -22.40 -5.41
C ALA A 87 20.50 -21.91 -4.38
N LEU A 88 20.20 -22.02 -3.09
CA LEU A 88 21.15 -21.68 -2.03
C LEU A 88 22.34 -22.64 -1.99
N HIS A 89 22.11 -23.94 -2.20
CA HIS A 89 23.16 -24.93 -2.32
C HIS A 89 24.09 -24.64 -3.51
N ALA A 90 23.53 -24.36 -4.69
CA ALA A 90 24.29 -23.98 -5.87
C ALA A 90 25.10 -22.69 -5.66
N ALA A 91 24.48 -21.68 -5.06
CA ALA A 91 25.13 -20.42 -4.71
C ALA A 91 26.32 -20.61 -3.76
N LEU A 92 26.20 -21.51 -2.79
CA LEU A 92 27.28 -21.84 -1.86
C LEU A 92 28.44 -22.55 -2.58
N LEU A 93 28.15 -23.51 -3.47
CA LEU A 93 29.18 -24.17 -4.26
C LEU A 93 29.92 -23.20 -5.19
N GLU A 94 29.21 -22.24 -5.79
CA GLU A 94 29.80 -21.18 -6.61
C GLU A 94 30.75 -20.29 -5.77
N ASP A 95 30.36 -19.93 -4.55
CA ASP A 95 31.20 -19.17 -3.63
C ASP A 95 32.47 -19.95 -3.25
N ILE A 96 32.37 -21.26 -3.03
CA ILE A 96 33.53 -22.10 -2.71
C ILE A 96 34.44 -22.26 -3.92
N ALA A 97 33.89 -22.50 -5.12
CA ALA A 97 34.68 -22.61 -6.36
C ALA A 97 35.52 -21.34 -6.62
N ARG A 98 35.00 -20.15 -6.28
CA ARG A 98 35.74 -18.88 -6.39
C ARG A 98 36.94 -18.77 -5.45
N THR A 99 37.00 -19.56 -4.38
CA THR A 99 38.14 -19.57 -3.44
C THR A 99 39.32 -20.45 -3.89
N GLY A 100 39.24 -21.07 -5.07
CA GLY A 100 40.41 -21.63 -5.76
C GLY A 100 40.70 -23.11 -5.50
N THR A 101 39.73 -23.88 -4.98
CA THR A 101 39.89 -25.32 -4.76
C THR A 101 39.31 -26.10 -5.96
N LEU A 102 40.13 -26.91 -6.64
CA LEU A 102 39.74 -27.70 -7.83
C LEU A 102 38.89 -28.95 -7.51
N ALA A 103 38.83 -29.36 -6.24
CA ALA A 103 37.90 -30.41 -5.80
C ALA A 103 36.55 -29.77 -5.51
N LEU A 104 35.44 -30.35 -6.01
CA LEU A 104 34.09 -30.03 -5.54
C LEU A 104 34.02 -30.47 -4.07
N PRO A 105 34.11 -29.55 -3.10
CA PRO A 105 34.10 -29.95 -1.71
C PRO A 105 32.66 -30.26 -1.32
N GLU A 106 32.43 -31.43 -0.72
CA GLU A 106 31.15 -31.69 -0.07
C GLU A 106 30.87 -30.60 0.98
N PRO A 107 29.63 -30.05 1.06
CA PRO A 107 29.33 -29.02 2.02
C PRO A 107 29.61 -29.50 3.44
N THR A 108 30.21 -28.67 4.28
CA THR A 108 30.44 -29.00 5.68
C THR A 108 29.11 -29.23 6.42
N ARG A 109 29.16 -29.86 7.60
CA ARG A 109 27.97 -30.06 8.45
C ARG A 109 27.21 -28.75 8.69
N ASP A 110 27.93 -27.68 9.02
CA ASP A 110 27.32 -26.37 9.28
C ASP A 110 26.73 -25.73 8.02
N GLN A 111 27.34 -25.96 6.85
CA GLN A 111 26.78 -25.53 5.57
C GLN A 111 25.50 -26.28 5.20
N ARG A 112 25.44 -27.59 5.47
CA ARG A 112 24.20 -28.37 5.29
C ARG A 112 23.10 -27.88 6.23
N LEU A 113 23.44 -27.67 7.51
CA LEU A 113 22.54 -27.06 8.49
C LEU A 113 22.03 -25.68 8.04
N PHE A 114 22.90 -24.86 7.47
CA PHE A 114 22.54 -23.55 6.93
C PHE A 114 21.53 -23.66 5.78
N ILE A 115 21.80 -24.54 4.80
CA ILE A 115 20.90 -24.76 3.66
C ILE A 115 19.54 -25.28 4.14
N GLY A 116 19.54 -26.28 5.02
CA GLY A 116 18.32 -26.82 5.61
C GLY A 116 17.56 -25.76 6.38
N ALA A 117 18.23 -24.99 7.25
CA ALA A 117 17.60 -23.92 8.03
C ALA A 117 16.90 -22.90 7.13
N PHE A 118 17.57 -22.42 6.08
CA PHE A 118 16.98 -21.43 5.17
C PHE A 118 15.84 -22.00 4.33
N THR A 119 15.97 -23.26 3.87
CA THR A 119 14.89 -24.00 3.18
C THR A 119 13.63 -24.05 4.05
N VAL A 120 13.79 -24.37 5.33
CA VAL A 120 12.66 -24.45 6.28
C VAL A 120 12.13 -23.05 6.60
N THR A 121 12.98 -22.03 6.74
CA THR A 121 12.54 -20.64 6.92
C THR A 121 11.65 -20.20 5.75
N ALA A 122 12.10 -20.41 4.50
CA ALA A 122 11.33 -20.06 3.31
C ALA A 122 10.00 -20.82 3.24
N LEU A 123 10.00 -22.13 3.55
CA LEU A 123 8.79 -22.94 3.62
C LEU A 123 7.79 -22.39 4.64
N CYS A 124 8.24 -22.14 5.87
CA CYS A 124 7.40 -21.65 6.95
C CYS A 124 6.83 -20.26 6.64
N ASP A 125 7.67 -19.34 6.16
CA ASP A 125 7.25 -17.97 5.83
C ASP A 125 6.18 -17.95 4.73
N ALA A 126 6.32 -18.81 3.71
CA ALA A 126 5.33 -18.95 2.65
C ALA A 126 4.03 -19.61 3.14
N LEU A 127 4.14 -20.69 3.92
CA LEU A 127 2.99 -21.41 4.47
C LEU A 127 2.17 -20.57 5.46
N ILE A 128 2.81 -19.77 6.32
CA ILE A 128 2.10 -18.91 7.28
C ILE A 128 1.15 -17.97 6.55
N VAL A 129 1.60 -17.33 5.46
CA VAL A 129 0.74 -16.44 4.66
C VAL A 129 -0.36 -17.23 3.96
N ALA A 130 0.00 -18.32 3.29
CA ALA A 130 -0.95 -19.10 2.52
C ALA A 130 -2.06 -19.69 3.41
N LEU A 131 -1.72 -20.14 4.62
CA LEU A 131 -2.67 -20.72 5.57
C LEU A 131 -3.50 -19.65 6.30
N ALA A 132 -2.94 -18.47 6.60
CA ALA A 132 -3.68 -17.34 7.15
C ALA A 132 -4.81 -16.87 6.22
N GLY A 133 -4.64 -16.99 4.89
CA GLY A 133 -5.68 -16.71 3.91
C GLY A 133 -6.81 -17.76 3.83
N LEU A 134 -6.66 -18.90 4.51
CA LEU A 134 -7.59 -20.03 4.46
C LEU A 134 -8.35 -20.25 5.78
N ALA A 135 -7.73 -19.98 6.93
CA ALA A 135 -8.34 -20.14 8.24
C ALA A 135 -7.75 -19.15 9.26
N PRO A 136 -8.44 -18.88 10.39
CA PRO A 136 -7.93 -18.01 11.44
C PRO A 136 -6.54 -18.43 11.92
N SER A 137 -5.68 -17.44 12.15
CA SER A 137 -4.36 -17.66 12.72
C SER A 137 -4.47 -18.19 14.15
N PRO A 138 -3.71 -19.24 14.50
CA PRO A 138 -3.75 -19.82 15.83
C PRO A 138 -3.14 -18.87 16.86
N GLU A 139 -3.61 -18.94 18.10
CA GLU A 139 -2.98 -18.25 19.23
C GLU A 139 -1.57 -18.80 19.48
N SER A 140 -0.66 -17.92 19.91
CA SER A 140 0.75 -18.25 20.12
C SER A 140 0.93 -19.25 21.26
N SER A 141 0.98 -20.54 20.92
CA SER A 141 1.43 -21.61 21.82
C SER A 141 2.96 -21.68 21.85
N ALA A 142 3.53 -22.20 22.95
CA ALA A 142 4.97 -22.41 23.08
C ALA A 142 5.58 -23.15 21.86
N ASP A 143 6.73 -22.67 21.40
CA ASP A 143 7.44 -23.23 20.26
C ASP A 143 7.82 -24.72 20.45
N LEU A 144 8.05 -25.42 19.34
CA LEU A 144 8.54 -26.80 19.37
C LEU A 144 9.91 -26.88 20.07
N ASP A 145 10.14 -27.98 20.77
CA ASP A 145 11.45 -28.31 21.35
C ASP A 145 12.50 -28.40 20.22
N ALA A 146 13.68 -27.86 20.50
CA ALA A 146 14.81 -27.84 19.56
C ALA A 146 15.52 -29.20 19.46
N ALA A 147 15.20 -30.16 20.33
CA ALA A 147 15.77 -31.49 20.33
C ALA A 147 15.57 -32.21 18.97
N GLY A 148 16.68 -32.57 18.32
CA GLY A 148 16.67 -33.28 17.02
C GLY A 148 16.48 -32.38 15.79
N LEU A 149 16.29 -31.07 15.95
CA LEU A 149 16.11 -30.14 14.84
C LEU A 149 17.37 -30.05 13.95
N GLU A 150 18.57 -30.02 14.54
CA GLU A 150 19.83 -30.03 13.76
C GLU A 150 19.90 -31.26 12.84
N GLY A 151 19.61 -32.46 13.35
CA GLY A 151 19.65 -33.69 12.55
C GLY A 151 18.59 -33.77 11.44
N LEU A 152 17.49 -33.01 11.59
CA LEU A 152 16.54 -32.82 10.50
C LEU A 152 17.13 -31.91 9.42
N LEU A 153 17.68 -30.75 9.82
CA LEU A 153 18.19 -29.73 8.90
C LEU A 153 19.47 -30.14 8.15
N GLU A 154 20.22 -31.12 8.64
CA GLU A 154 21.41 -31.65 7.95
C GLU A 154 21.11 -32.38 6.64
N GLN A 155 19.84 -32.74 6.41
CA GLN A 155 19.43 -33.52 5.25
C GLN A 155 19.32 -32.66 3.99
N PRO A 156 19.35 -33.28 2.79
CA PRO A 156 19.10 -32.58 1.54
C PRO A 156 17.71 -31.91 1.53
N PRO A 157 17.54 -30.76 0.85
CA PRO A 157 16.30 -29.97 0.85
C PRO A 157 15.02 -30.79 0.62
N ARG A 158 15.03 -31.69 -0.38
CA ARG A 158 13.90 -32.59 -0.68
C ARG A 158 13.53 -33.51 0.49
N ALA A 159 14.53 -34.07 1.18
CA ALA A 159 14.32 -34.97 2.31
C ALA A 159 13.83 -34.21 3.55
N VAL A 160 14.35 -32.99 3.79
CA VAL A 160 13.87 -32.10 4.87
C VAL A 160 12.39 -31.79 4.69
N ILE A 161 11.99 -31.36 3.48
CA ILE A 161 10.59 -31.05 3.15
C ILE A 161 9.70 -32.27 3.36
N GLY A 162 10.08 -33.43 2.81
CA GLY A 162 9.30 -34.67 2.98
C GLY A 162 9.11 -35.06 4.45
N ARG A 163 10.17 -34.98 5.27
CA ARG A 163 10.08 -35.26 6.71
C ARG A 163 9.20 -34.25 7.44
N LEU A 164 9.29 -32.96 7.11
CA LEU A 164 8.46 -31.93 7.72
C LEU A 164 6.97 -32.12 7.41
N LEU A 165 6.64 -32.48 6.17
CA LEU A 165 5.26 -32.78 5.78
C LEU A 165 4.73 -34.03 6.49
N ALA A 166 5.57 -35.06 6.65
CA ALA A 166 5.22 -36.23 7.45
C ALA A 166 5.01 -35.88 8.93
N MET A 167 5.86 -34.99 9.50
CA MET A 167 5.71 -34.48 10.86
C MET A 167 4.42 -33.67 11.04
N ALA A 168 4.04 -32.85 10.06
CA ALA A 168 2.78 -32.12 10.08
C ALA A 168 1.58 -33.08 10.12
N GLY A 169 1.63 -34.17 9.34
CA GLY A 169 0.62 -35.24 9.38
C GLY A 169 0.53 -35.91 10.75
N LYS A 170 1.67 -36.31 11.34
CA LYS A 170 1.70 -36.89 12.70
C LYS A 170 1.22 -35.91 13.77
N TYR A 171 1.57 -34.63 13.63
CA TYR A 171 1.13 -33.58 14.53
C TYR A 171 -0.40 -33.45 14.50
N LEU A 172 -1.01 -33.45 13.32
CA LEU A 172 -2.46 -33.48 13.15
C LEU A 172 -3.10 -34.69 13.85
N GLU A 173 -2.56 -35.90 13.67
CA GLU A 173 -3.08 -37.10 14.32
C GLU A 173 -2.98 -37.03 15.84
N ILE A 174 -1.87 -36.52 16.38
CA ILE A 174 -1.67 -36.35 17.82
C ILE A 174 -2.67 -35.33 18.38
N GLN A 175 -2.85 -34.20 17.69
CA GLN A 175 -3.79 -33.16 18.12
C GLN A 175 -5.25 -33.63 18.01
N ALA A 176 -5.58 -34.42 16.99
CA ALA A 176 -6.91 -35.03 16.84
C ALA A 176 -7.23 -36.02 17.97
N LYS A 177 -6.22 -36.72 18.50
CA LYS A 177 -6.39 -37.61 19.67
C LYS A 177 -6.51 -36.84 20.98
N ARG A 178 -5.88 -35.67 21.10
CA ARG A 178 -5.85 -34.85 22.33
C ARG A 178 -7.07 -33.93 22.45
N HIS A 179 -7.57 -33.40 21.33
CA HIS A 179 -8.72 -32.52 21.29
C HIS A 179 -9.92 -33.27 20.68
N ALA A 180 -11.02 -33.36 21.42
CA ALA A 180 -12.31 -33.85 20.90
C ALA A 180 -12.90 -32.98 19.76
N ALA A 181 -12.17 -31.96 19.28
CA ALA A 181 -12.51 -31.17 18.09
C ALA A 181 -12.47 -32.00 16.78
N GLY A 182 -11.80 -33.16 16.78
CA GLY A 182 -11.94 -34.15 15.71
C GLY A 182 -13.37 -34.71 15.54
N ASP A 183 -14.20 -34.56 16.58
CA ASP A 183 -15.63 -34.93 16.58
C ASP A 183 -16.56 -33.72 16.37
N ALA A 184 -16.05 -32.58 15.88
CA ALA A 184 -16.90 -31.44 15.52
C ALA A 184 -18.02 -31.91 14.55
N PRO A 185 -19.30 -31.56 14.80
CA PRO A 185 -20.42 -32.19 14.12
C PRO A 185 -20.46 -31.84 12.63
N ARG A 186 -19.95 -30.66 12.23
CA ARG A 186 -19.98 -30.16 10.85
C ARG A 186 -18.64 -30.34 10.13
N GLU A 187 -18.73 -30.74 8.87
CA GLU A 187 -17.59 -30.95 7.97
C GLU A 187 -16.71 -29.70 7.81
N ASP A 188 -17.34 -28.52 7.70
CA ASP A 188 -16.63 -27.24 7.56
C ASP A 188 -15.82 -26.87 8.80
N GLU A 189 -16.32 -27.19 9.99
CA GLU A 189 -15.63 -26.92 11.25
C GLU A 189 -14.40 -27.83 11.40
N ARG A 190 -14.52 -29.11 11.05
CA ARG A 190 -13.38 -30.04 11.00
C ARG A 190 -12.33 -29.60 9.99
N ALA A 191 -12.75 -29.18 8.80
CA ALA A 191 -11.83 -28.68 7.77
C ALA A 191 -11.07 -27.42 8.24
N ARG A 192 -11.76 -26.46 8.86
CA ARG A 192 -11.10 -25.27 9.44
C ARG A 192 -10.11 -25.64 10.54
N TRP A 193 -10.49 -26.54 11.44
CA TRP A 193 -9.62 -27.02 12.52
C TRP A 193 -8.33 -27.66 11.98
N VAL A 194 -8.42 -28.48 10.93
CA VAL A 194 -7.23 -29.07 10.28
C VAL A 194 -6.29 -27.97 9.76
N VAL A 195 -6.82 -26.97 9.05
CA VAL A 195 -6.01 -25.85 8.52
C VAL A 195 -5.36 -25.06 9.65
N THR A 196 -6.11 -24.68 10.69
CA THR A 196 -5.59 -23.95 11.85
C THR A 196 -4.52 -24.75 12.61
N THR A 197 -4.67 -26.07 12.72
CA THR A 197 -3.70 -26.94 13.41
C THR A 197 -2.40 -27.08 12.64
N VAL A 198 -2.45 -27.19 11.31
CA VAL A 198 -1.23 -27.14 10.48
C VAL A 198 -0.58 -25.77 10.55
N HIS A 199 -1.37 -24.69 10.51
CA HIS A 199 -0.84 -23.35 10.68
C HIS A 199 -0.09 -23.22 12.02
N ALA A 200 -0.63 -23.78 13.11
CA ALA A 200 0.02 -23.76 14.42
C ALA A 200 1.37 -24.50 14.40
N PHE A 201 1.42 -25.69 13.79
CA PHE A 201 2.66 -26.44 13.62
C PHE A 201 3.72 -25.63 12.87
N VAL A 202 3.34 -24.99 11.76
CA VAL A 202 4.25 -24.19 10.94
C VAL A 202 4.77 -22.98 11.73
N ALA A 203 3.91 -22.29 12.48
CA ALA A 203 4.28 -21.14 13.30
C ALA A 203 5.27 -21.53 14.42
N GLN A 204 4.98 -22.62 15.16
CA GLN A 204 5.87 -23.13 16.20
C GLN A 204 7.23 -23.58 15.63
N LEU A 205 7.24 -24.22 14.46
CA LEU A 205 8.47 -24.61 13.76
C LEU A 205 9.29 -23.38 13.36
N ARG A 206 8.62 -22.32 12.88
CA ARG A 206 9.27 -21.07 12.51
C ARG A 206 9.96 -20.41 13.71
N GLY A 207 9.32 -20.41 14.88
CA GLY A 207 9.90 -19.92 16.13
C GLY A 207 11.13 -20.73 16.56
N ALA A 208 11.05 -22.07 16.48
CA ALA A 208 12.18 -22.94 16.79
C ALA A 208 13.41 -22.70 15.89
N ILE A 209 13.20 -22.52 14.58
CA ILE A 209 14.27 -22.19 13.62
C ILE A 209 14.86 -20.80 13.89
N GLU A 210 14.04 -19.83 14.28
CA GLU A 210 14.53 -18.48 14.61
C GLU A 210 15.52 -18.50 15.75
N ARG A 211 15.20 -19.23 16.83
CA ARG A 211 16.08 -19.34 17.99
C ARG A 211 17.40 -20.02 17.64
N LEU A 212 17.35 -21.08 16.84
CA LEU A 212 18.54 -21.79 16.36
C LEU A 212 19.45 -20.88 15.53
N THR A 213 18.85 -20.05 14.67
CA THR A 213 19.60 -19.16 13.75
C THR A 213 20.10 -17.87 14.41
N HIS A 214 19.45 -17.41 15.49
CA HIS A 214 19.81 -16.17 16.18
C HIS A 214 20.87 -16.35 17.28
N LEU A 215 20.82 -17.46 18.03
CA LEU A 215 21.67 -17.68 19.21
C LEU A 215 22.76 -18.75 19.03
N GLY A 216 22.80 -19.42 17.87
CA GLY A 216 23.63 -20.60 17.64
C GLY A 216 24.75 -20.44 16.61
N ARG A 217 25.32 -21.59 16.23
CA ARG A 217 26.39 -21.76 15.23
C ARG A 217 26.06 -21.21 13.83
N LEU A 218 24.78 -20.99 13.53
CA LEU A 218 24.31 -20.49 12.24
C LEU A 218 24.35 -18.96 12.12
N ARG A 219 24.62 -18.25 13.22
CA ARG A 219 24.69 -16.77 13.24
C ARG A 219 25.65 -16.19 12.19
N PRO A 220 26.88 -16.71 11.99
CA PRO A 220 27.78 -16.20 10.95
C PRO A 220 27.20 -16.32 9.54
N PHE A 221 26.47 -17.40 9.26
CA PHE A 221 25.80 -17.60 7.98
C PHE A 221 24.64 -16.63 7.78
N GLY A 222 23.89 -16.32 8.83
CA GLY A 222 22.86 -15.26 8.79
C GLY A 222 23.43 -13.89 8.44
N VAL A 223 24.58 -13.53 9.00
CA VAL A 223 25.29 -12.28 8.67
C VAL A 223 25.80 -12.27 7.24
N ALA A 224 26.33 -13.40 6.75
CA ALA A 224 26.78 -13.54 5.36
C ALA A 224 25.60 -13.43 4.39
N LEU A 225 24.48 -14.10 4.69
CA LEU A 225 23.27 -14.08 3.88
C LEU A 225 22.62 -12.68 3.84
N ALA A 226 22.68 -11.91 4.94
CA ALA A 226 22.21 -10.51 4.97
C ALA A 226 23.01 -9.56 4.05
N ARG A 227 24.23 -9.93 3.65
CA ARG A 227 25.03 -9.17 2.68
C ARG A 227 24.70 -9.52 1.23
N ARG A 228 23.94 -10.58 0.99
CA ARG A 228 23.48 -11.02 -0.32
C ARG A 228 22.06 -10.49 -0.56
N LYS A 229 21.75 -10.02 -1.77
CA LYS A 229 20.36 -9.70 -2.16
C LYS A 229 19.61 -11.01 -2.34
N VAL A 230 18.69 -11.32 -1.41
CA VAL A 230 17.90 -12.55 -1.42
C VAL A 230 16.42 -12.23 -1.56
N ILE A 231 15.81 -12.73 -2.63
CA ILE A 231 14.38 -12.56 -2.95
C ILE A 231 13.78 -13.93 -3.21
N VAL A 232 12.69 -14.28 -2.50
CA VAL A 232 11.99 -15.56 -2.61
C VAL A 232 10.50 -15.31 -2.62
N GLY A 233 9.81 -15.67 -3.70
CA GLY A 233 8.34 -15.64 -3.78
C GLY A 233 7.69 -14.34 -3.29
N GLY A 234 8.19 -13.18 -3.74
CA GLY A 234 7.68 -11.87 -3.32
C GLY A 234 8.12 -11.46 -1.91
N ARG A 235 9.15 -12.08 -1.32
CA ARG A 235 9.73 -11.69 -0.03
C ARG A 235 11.21 -11.40 -0.16
N ARG A 236 11.69 -10.35 0.49
CA ARG A 236 13.11 -10.04 0.64
C ARG A 236 13.63 -10.57 1.96
N TYR A 237 14.77 -11.24 1.93
CA TYR A 237 15.42 -11.81 3.11
C TYR A 237 16.66 -11.00 3.49
N GLU A 238 16.76 -10.68 4.77
CA GLU A 238 17.94 -10.10 5.42
C GLU A 238 18.42 -11.10 6.47
N GLY A 239 19.31 -12.01 6.04
CA GLY A 239 19.64 -13.20 6.80
C GLY A 239 18.44 -14.16 6.82
N PHE A 240 18.04 -14.59 8.02
CA PHE A 240 16.87 -15.48 8.21
C PHE A 240 15.56 -14.72 8.47
N ARG A 241 15.59 -13.39 8.46
CA ARG A 241 14.39 -12.57 8.60
C ARG A 241 13.89 -12.20 7.22
N SER A 242 12.59 -12.35 6.99
CA SER A 242 11.95 -11.95 5.75
C SER A 242 11.04 -10.76 5.97
N ARG A 243 10.94 -9.94 4.93
CA ARG A 243 9.90 -8.93 4.75
C ARG A 243 9.19 -9.22 3.44
N ALA A 244 7.87 -9.03 3.39
CA ALA A 244 7.19 -8.97 2.11
C ALA A 244 7.86 -7.87 1.28
N LEU A 245 8.28 -8.20 0.05
CA LEU A 245 8.27 -7.19 -0.99
C LEU A 245 6.79 -6.90 -1.12
N ALA A 246 6.39 -5.69 -0.74
CA ALA A 246 4.99 -5.34 -0.86
C ALA A 246 4.56 -5.70 -2.29
N GLU A 247 3.56 -6.57 -2.45
CA GLU A 247 2.59 -6.26 -3.48
C GLU A 247 2.11 -4.88 -3.07
N GLU A 248 2.63 -3.86 -3.74
CA GLU A 248 2.09 -2.54 -3.61
C GLU A 248 0.65 -2.67 -4.08
N VAL A 249 -0.28 -2.82 -3.13
CA VAL A 249 -1.53 -2.08 -3.23
C VAL A 249 -1.09 -0.63 -3.15
N CYS A 250 -0.57 -0.14 -4.27
CA CYS A 250 -0.25 1.26 -4.42
C CYS A 250 -1.62 1.91 -4.40
N ASP A 251 -1.99 2.49 -3.25
CA ASP A 251 -3.18 3.32 -3.13
C ASP A 251 -3.13 4.53 -4.09
N LEU A 252 -2.03 4.66 -4.85
CA LEU A 252 -1.85 5.69 -5.84
C LEU A 252 -2.60 5.42 -7.14
N LYS A 253 -3.34 6.43 -7.60
CA LYS A 253 -3.84 6.49 -8.97
C LYS A 253 -2.66 6.52 -9.96
N PRO A 254 -2.77 5.86 -11.13
CA PRO A 254 -1.72 5.83 -12.15
C PRO A 254 -1.63 7.15 -12.92
N VAL A 255 -1.09 8.19 -12.27
CA VAL A 255 -0.98 9.56 -12.79
C VAL A 255 0.48 9.99 -12.75
N ARG A 256 0.95 10.63 -13.82
CA ARG A 256 2.33 11.13 -13.92
C ARG A 256 2.38 12.63 -13.66
N THR A 257 3.56 13.13 -13.34
CA THR A 257 3.81 14.56 -13.14
C THR A 257 3.49 15.40 -14.37
N GLY A 258 3.71 14.85 -15.57
CA GLY A 258 3.35 15.50 -16.84
C GLY A 258 1.84 15.57 -17.13
N ASP A 259 1.01 14.81 -16.40
CA ASP A 259 -0.45 14.90 -16.50
C ASP A 259 -1.02 16.04 -15.64
N ILE A 260 -0.18 16.68 -14.81
CA ILE A 260 -0.58 17.80 -13.94
C ILE A 260 -0.48 19.11 -14.72
N VAL A 261 -1.63 19.74 -14.92
CA VAL A 261 -1.72 21.03 -15.61
C VAL A 261 -1.93 22.16 -14.60
N GLY A 262 -1.16 23.23 -14.74
CA GLY A 262 -1.04 24.27 -13.72
C GLY A 262 -0.22 23.82 -12.51
N ASN A 263 -0.38 24.51 -11.36
CA ASN A 263 0.21 24.14 -10.07
C ASN A 263 1.74 23.91 -10.06
N ARG A 264 2.50 24.55 -10.96
CA ARG A 264 3.95 24.28 -11.18
C ARG A 264 4.78 24.36 -9.91
N GLU A 265 4.60 25.42 -9.13
CA GLU A 265 5.34 25.62 -7.87
C GLU A 265 5.08 24.50 -6.85
N TYR A 266 3.83 24.03 -6.76
CA TYR A 266 3.44 22.96 -5.85
C TYR A 266 4.03 21.61 -6.27
N VAL A 267 4.00 21.31 -7.58
CA VAL A 267 4.65 20.12 -8.15
C VAL A 267 6.16 20.17 -7.89
N GLU A 268 6.83 21.26 -8.24
CA GLU A 268 8.28 21.40 -8.06
C GLU A 268 8.70 21.26 -6.59
N ALA A 269 7.93 21.84 -5.67
CA ALA A 269 8.16 21.68 -4.23
C ALA A 269 8.04 20.21 -3.79
N GLY A 270 7.00 19.50 -4.25
CA GLY A 270 6.81 18.08 -3.96
C GLY A 270 7.90 17.18 -4.54
N LEU A 271 8.32 17.42 -5.79
CA LEU A 271 9.41 16.65 -6.42
C LEU A 271 10.74 16.90 -5.71
N ARG A 272 11.01 18.13 -5.29
CA ARG A 272 12.22 18.46 -4.52
C ARG A 272 12.21 17.73 -3.19
N LEU A 273 11.09 17.75 -2.46
CA LEU A 273 10.93 17.07 -1.18
C LEU A 273 11.11 15.55 -1.32
N ALA A 274 10.52 14.94 -2.34
CA ALA A 274 10.67 13.52 -2.66
C ALA A 274 12.15 13.13 -2.87
N ARG A 275 12.91 13.94 -3.63
CA ARG A 275 14.35 13.71 -3.84
C ARG A 275 15.17 13.90 -2.58
N ASP A 276 14.84 14.93 -1.79
CA ASP A 276 15.57 15.22 -0.55
C ASP A 276 15.36 14.09 0.48
N VAL A 277 14.16 13.51 0.57
CA VAL A 277 13.90 12.32 1.41
C VAL A 277 14.61 11.08 0.86
N ALA A 278 14.61 10.87 -0.46
CA ALA A 278 15.35 9.77 -1.07
C ALA A 278 16.86 9.81 -0.77
N ALA A 279 17.42 10.99 -0.44
CA ALA A 279 18.81 11.14 -0.05
C ALA A 279 19.13 10.74 1.41
N TYR A 280 18.14 10.24 2.16
CA TYR A 280 18.34 9.78 3.54
C TYR A 280 19.33 8.60 3.61
N ASP A 281 20.36 8.72 4.45
CA ASP A 281 21.33 7.64 4.65
C ASP A 281 20.75 6.58 5.59
N LEU A 282 20.25 5.48 5.02
CA LEU A 282 19.69 4.35 5.77
C LEU A 282 20.70 3.66 6.70
N ARG A 283 22.00 3.74 6.41
CA ARG A 283 23.05 3.12 7.23
C ARG A 283 23.35 3.97 8.46
N GLN A 284 23.46 5.28 8.28
CA GLN A 284 23.77 6.23 9.34
C GLN A 284 22.52 6.79 10.03
N ARG A 285 21.33 6.50 9.49
CA ARG A 285 20.02 6.96 9.97
C ARG A 285 19.96 8.49 10.12
N ARG A 286 20.41 9.20 9.09
CA ARG A 286 20.40 10.66 9.07
C ARG A 286 20.25 11.20 7.65
N SER A 287 19.54 12.31 7.52
CA SER A 287 19.56 13.11 6.30
C SER A 287 20.76 14.07 6.28
N PRO A 288 21.41 14.28 5.13
CA PRO A 288 22.42 15.33 4.96
C PRO A 288 21.82 16.75 4.95
N LYS A 289 20.50 16.88 4.79
CA LYS A 289 19.79 18.18 4.77
C LYS A 289 18.75 18.24 5.88
N THR A 290 18.65 19.40 6.53
CA THR A 290 17.48 19.74 7.34
C THR A 290 16.34 20.11 6.40
N ILE A 291 15.30 19.27 6.38
CA ILE A 291 14.12 19.49 5.54
C ILE A 291 12.87 19.64 6.41
N ASN A 292 11.92 20.44 5.93
CA ASN A 292 10.57 20.40 6.46
C ASN A 292 9.82 19.26 5.76
N PRO A 293 9.42 18.19 6.47
CA PRO A 293 8.82 17.02 5.85
C PRO A 293 7.37 17.23 5.40
N VAL A 294 6.75 18.37 5.71
CA VAL A 294 5.33 18.61 5.47
C VAL A 294 5.13 19.57 4.31
N LEU A 295 4.41 19.12 3.28
CA LEU A 295 3.98 19.92 2.15
C LEU A 295 2.46 20.12 2.22
N PHE A 296 2.02 21.35 2.41
CA PHE A 296 0.60 21.67 2.57
C PHE A 296 0.03 22.36 1.33
N GLY A 297 -1.05 21.82 0.76
CA GLY A 297 -1.78 22.39 -0.38
C GLY A 297 -3.18 22.87 0.01
N LEU A 298 -3.46 24.15 -0.22
CA LEU A 298 -4.77 24.76 -0.01
C LEU A 298 -5.38 25.16 -1.35
N GLY A 299 -6.64 24.80 -1.59
CA GLY A 299 -7.30 25.19 -2.84
C GLY A 299 -8.76 24.80 -2.86
N ARG A 300 -9.54 25.39 -3.76
CA ARG A 300 -10.96 25.03 -3.91
C ARG A 300 -11.09 23.54 -4.29
N PRO A 301 -12.24 22.91 -4.01
CA PRO A 301 -12.53 21.57 -4.50
C PRO A 301 -12.34 21.50 -6.02
N GLY A 302 -11.70 20.43 -6.52
CA GLY A 302 -11.51 20.23 -7.96
C GLY A 302 -10.29 20.89 -8.60
N CYS A 303 -9.43 21.59 -7.85
CA CYS A 303 -8.20 22.21 -8.38
C CYS A 303 -7.00 21.25 -8.59
N GLY A 304 -7.22 19.92 -8.53
CA GLY A 304 -6.17 18.93 -8.77
C GLY A 304 -5.23 18.63 -7.60
N LYS A 305 -5.58 19.01 -6.35
CA LYS A 305 -4.78 18.73 -5.13
C LYS A 305 -4.42 17.24 -5.00
N THR A 306 -5.45 16.40 -4.99
CA THR A 306 -5.32 14.95 -4.90
C THR A 306 -4.49 14.39 -6.05
N ILE A 307 -4.86 14.68 -7.29
CA ILE A 307 -4.18 14.12 -8.46
C ILE A 307 -2.69 14.50 -8.50
N THR A 308 -2.35 15.70 -8.01
CA THR A 308 -0.96 16.18 -7.88
C THR A 308 -0.19 15.40 -6.81
N ALA A 309 -0.78 15.18 -5.62
CA ALA A 309 -0.15 14.38 -4.58
C ALA A 309 0.12 12.93 -5.03
N HIS A 310 -0.83 12.35 -5.77
CA HIS A 310 -0.67 11.03 -6.36
C HIS A 310 0.48 10.99 -7.40
N ALA A 311 0.60 11.99 -8.27
CA ALA A 311 1.68 12.09 -9.23
C ALA A 311 3.06 12.25 -8.57
N ILE A 312 3.16 13.04 -7.49
CA ILE A 312 4.39 13.17 -6.69
C ILE A 312 4.73 11.83 -6.03
N GLY A 313 3.74 11.10 -5.54
CA GLY A 313 3.95 9.76 -4.96
C GLY A 313 4.47 8.75 -5.97
N ASN A 314 3.90 8.70 -7.18
CA ASN A 314 4.38 7.81 -8.25
C ASN A 314 5.81 8.18 -8.65
N TYR A 315 6.10 9.48 -8.80
CA TYR A 315 7.45 9.95 -9.07
C TYR A 315 8.44 9.53 -7.98
N PHE A 316 8.06 9.64 -6.71
CA PHE A 316 8.91 9.23 -5.59
C PHE A 316 9.25 7.73 -5.63
N LEU A 317 8.24 6.88 -5.85
CA LEU A 317 8.44 5.44 -5.95
C LEU A 317 9.34 5.08 -7.14
N GLU A 318 9.03 5.61 -8.33
CA GLU A 318 9.84 5.41 -9.54
C GLU A 318 11.29 5.90 -9.34
N PHE A 319 11.48 7.07 -8.72
CA PHE A 319 12.79 7.63 -8.45
C PHE A 319 13.60 6.75 -7.49
N CYS A 320 12.99 6.26 -6.42
CA CYS A 320 13.64 5.38 -5.46
C CYS A 320 13.96 4.01 -6.07
N GLU A 321 13.06 3.44 -6.87
CA GLU A 321 13.28 2.18 -7.58
C GLU A 321 14.50 2.26 -8.51
N GLN A 322 14.61 3.31 -9.31
CA GLN A 322 15.74 3.55 -10.21
C GLN A 322 17.10 3.64 -9.50
N HIS A 323 17.11 3.93 -8.20
CA HIS A 323 18.32 4.09 -7.39
C HIS A 323 18.51 2.99 -6.34
N ASP A 324 17.75 1.88 -6.43
CA ASP A 324 17.76 0.77 -5.48
C ASP A 324 17.49 1.18 -4.02
N ILE A 325 16.68 2.23 -3.81
CA ILE A 325 16.31 2.75 -2.50
C ILE A 325 14.99 2.09 -2.04
N PRO A 326 14.96 1.41 -0.88
CA PRO A 326 13.71 0.90 -0.31
C PRO A 326 12.77 2.07 0.02
N ALA A 327 11.63 2.12 -0.66
CA ALA A 327 10.63 3.16 -0.51
C ALA A 327 9.23 2.59 -0.31
N ARG A 328 8.36 3.39 0.29
CA ARG A 328 6.92 3.12 0.42
C ARG A 328 6.16 4.43 0.30
N PHE A 329 4.95 4.38 -0.25
CA PHE A 329 4.02 5.50 -0.21
C PHE A 329 2.70 5.10 0.46
N ARG A 330 2.22 5.88 1.44
CA ARG A 330 0.98 5.59 2.19
C ARG A 330 -0.06 6.69 1.99
N VAL A 331 -1.28 6.32 1.61
CA VAL A 331 -2.43 7.24 1.54
C VAL A 331 -3.30 7.05 2.78
N ILE A 332 -3.40 8.07 3.64
CA ILE A 332 -4.17 8.03 4.89
C ILE A 332 -5.59 8.49 4.61
N ARG A 333 -6.53 7.55 4.53
CA ARG A 333 -7.95 7.88 4.34
C ARG A 333 -8.64 8.05 5.69
N ARG A 334 -9.75 8.78 5.71
CA ARG A 334 -10.57 8.91 6.92
C ARG A 334 -11.01 7.56 7.49
N THR A 335 -11.30 6.58 6.62
CA THR A 335 -11.66 5.21 7.01
C THR A 335 -10.55 4.45 7.73
N ASP A 336 -9.29 4.87 7.56
CA ASP A 336 -8.15 4.17 8.12
C ASP A 336 -7.96 4.49 9.60
N TRP A 337 -8.51 5.62 10.07
CA TRP A 337 -8.30 6.09 11.43
C TRP A 337 -9.57 6.50 12.16
N ALA A 338 -10.62 6.96 11.48
CA ALA A 338 -11.84 7.41 12.16
C ALA A 338 -12.61 6.21 12.74
N SER A 339 -12.89 6.26 14.04
CA SER A 339 -13.65 5.25 14.76
C SER A 339 -14.87 5.88 15.44
N SER A 340 -15.94 5.11 15.60
CA SER A 340 -17.09 5.50 16.42
C SER A 340 -16.82 5.40 17.93
N TYR A 341 -15.69 4.81 18.33
CA TYR A 341 -15.29 4.63 19.72
C TYR A 341 -14.38 5.78 20.20
N GLN A 342 -14.68 6.33 21.38
CA GLN A 342 -13.94 7.45 21.96
C GLN A 342 -12.42 7.15 22.05
N ASN A 343 -11.59 8.11 21.64
CA ASN A 343 -10.10 8.06 21.65
C ASN A 343 -9.43 6.95 20.82
N ALA A 344 -10.19 6.10 20.12
CA ALA A 344 -9.63 5.11 19.21
C ALA A 344 -9.02 5.77 17.96
N SER A 345 -9.58 6.90 17.54
CA SER A 345 -9.18 7.64 16.34
C SER A 345 -7.73 8.15 16.41
N ALA A 346 -7.37 8.87 17.48
CA ALA A 346 -6.01 9.38 17.71
C ALA A 346 -4.97 8.25 17.90
N SER A 347 -5.34 7.19 18.62
CA SER A 347 -4.45 6.04 18.85
C SER A 347 -4.11 5.31 17.56
N THR A 348 -5.10 5.18 16.66
CA THR A 348 -4.92 4.57 15.34
C THR A 348 -4.01 5.41 14.46
N LEU A 349 -4.18 6.74 14.45
CA LEU A 349 -3.27 7.66 13.75
C LEU A 349 -1.82 7.50 14.22
N ILE A 350 -1.59 7.49 15.54
CA ILE A 350 -0.25 7.31 16.10
C ILE A 350 0.35 5.98 15.66
N LYS A 351 -0.45 4.91 15.66
CA LYS A 351 -0.03 3.58 15.23
C LYS A 351 0.42 3.58 13.77
N ILE A 352 -0.38 4.14 12.86
CA ILE A 352 -0.06 4.25 11.43
C ILE A 352 1.29 4.96 11.25
N PHE A 353 1.48 6.13 11.86
CA PHE A 353 2.72 6.88 11.69
C PHE A 353 3.95 6.22 12.33
N LYS A 354 3.80 5.57 13.49
CA LYS A 354 4.93 4.90 14.16
C LYS A 354 5.31 3.58 13.50
N GLU A 355 4.33 2.76 13.13
CA GLU A 355 4.56 1.40 12.63
C GLU A 355 4.69 1.35 11.11
N GLU A 356 3.81 2.04 10.37
CA GLU A 356 3.76 1.95 8.90
C GLU A 356 4.65 2.98 8.20
N VAL A 357 4.72 4.20 8.75
CA VAL A 357 5.50 5.31 8.16
C VAL A 357 6.94 5.30 8.67
N TYR A 358 7.15 5.59 9.95
CA TYR A 358 8.49 5.69 10.52
C TYR A 358 9.11 4.31 10.81
N GLY A 359 8.29 3.30 11.12
CA GLY A 359 8.73 1.92 11.37
C GLY A 359 9.19 1.17 10.12
N PHE A 360 8.88 1.68 8.93
CA PHE A 360 9.34 1.10 7.67
C PHE A 360 10.86 1.18 7.54
N ASP A 361 11.49 0.08 7.11
CA ASP A 361 12.94 0.00 6.91
C ASP A 361 13.35 0.50 5.52
N GLY A 362 13.12 1.81 5.34
CA GLY A 362 13.31 2.55 4.10
C GLY A 362 12.82 3.99 4.27
N VAL A 363 12.72 4.70 3.15
CA VAL A 363 12.13 6.05 3.11
C VAL A 363 10.63 5.99 2.83
N CYS A 364 9.86 6.92 3.37
CA CYS A 364 8.39 6.87 3.27
C CYS A 364 7.78 8.20 2.80
N GLY A 365 6.92 8.13 1.78
CA GLY A 365 6.03 9.21 1.40
C GLY A 365 4.64 8.99 1.98
N VAL A 366 3.98 10.06 2.41
CA VAL A 366 2.61 10.01 2.94
C VAL A 366 1.75 11.01 2.20
N TYR A 367 0.52 10.64 1.89
CA TYR A 367 -0.51 11.57 1.43
C TYR A 367 -1.72 11.50 2.36
N TRP A 368 -2.14 12.64 2.89
CA TRP A 368 -3.30 12.79 3.74
C TRP A 368 -4.31 13.76 3.08
N PRO A 369 -5.32 13.24 2.35
CA PRO A 369 -6.41 14.04 1.78
C PRO A 369 -7.32 14.65 2.83
N ASP A 370 -7.87 15.83 2.54
CA ASP A 370 -8.93 16.51 3.30
C ASP A 370 -8.63 16.53 4.81
N ILE A 371 -7.44 17.02 5.17
CA ILE A 371 -6.97 17.05 6.57
C ILE A 371 -7.82 17.99 7.43
N ASP A 372 -8.55 18.93 6.81
CA ASP A 372 -9.59 19.74 7.43
C ASP A 372 -10.70 18.89 8.06
N THR A 373 -10.88 17.63 7.67
CA THR A 373 -11.79 16.71 8.37
C THR A 373 -11.26 16.21 9.71
N ALA A 374 -9.94 16.23 9.92
CA ALA A 374 -9.32 15.94 11.22
C ALA A 374 -9.32 17.19 12.13
N PHE A 375 -9.33 18.38 11.53
CA PHE A 375 -9.47 19.66 12.19
C PHE A 375 -10.96 20.00 12.32
N ALA A 376 -11.61 19.50 13.38
CA ALA A 376 -13.04 19.68 13.63
C ALA A 376 -13.64 21.00 13.11
N SER A 377 -14.69 20.90 12.29
CA SER A 377 -15.34 22.07 11.73
C SER A 377 -16.32 22.71 12.72
N ARG A 378 -16.15 24.03 12.92
CA ARG A 378 -17.19 25.07 13.09
C ARG A 378 -17.52 25.60 14.49
N ALA A 379 -17.34 26.93 14.59
CA ALA A 379 -18.31 27.98 14.99
C ALA A 379 -19.04 27.92 16.34
N SER A 380 -18.93 26.86 17.13
CA SER A 380 -19.43 26.81 18.51
C SER A 380 -18.28 26.45 19.44
N GLY A 381 -18.03 27.33 20.41
CA GLY A 381 -16.80 27.42 21.21
C GLY A 381 -16.48 26.26 22.16
N ASP A 382 -16.91 25.02 21.91
CA ASP A 382 -16.42 23.87 22.65
C ASP A 382 -16.19 22.64 21.75
N LEU A 383 -14.91 22.41 21.42
CA LEU A 383 -14.44 21.20 20.73
C LEU A 383 -14.71 19.97 21.61
N ARG A 384 -15.21 18.89 21.02
CA ARG A 384 -15.41 17.62 21.72
C ARG A 384 -14.07 17.06 22.20
N SER A 385 -14.07 16.30 23.29
CA SER A 385 -12.86 15.68 23.85
C SER A 385 -12.09 14.83 22.82
N GLU A 386 -12.81 14.12 21.95
CA GLU A 386 -12.23 13.31 20.87
C GLU A 386 -11.53 14.18 19.81
N GLU A 387 -12.12 15.31 19.42
CA GLU A 387 -11.57 16.23 18.43
C GLU A 387 -10.29 16.89 18.96
N LYS A 388 -10.27 17.26 20.24
CA LYS A 388 -9.06 17.75 20.93
C LYS A 388 -7.94 16.70 20.91
N SER A 389 -8.28 15.41 21.07
CA SER A 389 -7.31 14.31 21.04
C SER A 389 -6.73 14.09 19.63
N ASN A 390 -7.57 14.06 18.60
CA ASN A 390 -7.14 13.92 17.21
C ASN A 390 -6.24 15.08 16.78
N LEU A 391 -6.63 16.31 17.12
CA LEU A 391 -5.85 17.51 16.86
C LEU A 391 -4.48 17.45 17.55
N GLY A 392 -4.42 17.00 18.81
CA GLY A 392 -3.18 16.79 19.54
C GLY A 392 -2.24 15.78 18.87
N ALA A 393 -2.79 14.67 18.34
CA ALA A 393 -2.00 13.69 17.60
C ALA A 393 -1.46 14.27 16.28
N VAL A 394 -2.27 15.05 15.55
CA VAL A 394 -1.83 15.70 14.31
C VAL A 394 -0.71 16.71 14.56
N PHE A 395 -0.85 17.58 15.58
CA PHE A 395 0.23 18.49 15.97
C PHE A 395 1.49 17.76 16.39
N GLY A 396 1.35 16.65 17.12
CA GLY A 396 2.52 15.87 17.52
C GLY A 396 3.29 15.30 16.32
N ILE A 397 2.62 15.00 15.21
CA ILE A 397 3.25 14.57 13.95
C ILE A 397 3.98 15.76 13.30
N PHE A 398 3.34 16.93 13.19
CA PHE A 398 3.93 18.12 12.57
C PHE A 398 5.11 18.71 13.35
N ASP A 399 4.98 18.78 14.67
CA ASP A 399 6.03 19.30 15.56
C ASP A 399 7.16 18.28 15.76
N GLY A 400 7.00 17.06 15.27
CA GLY A 400 7.98 15.98 15.37
C GLY A 400 8.13 15.40 16.78
N THR A 401 7.15 15.62 17.66
CA THR A 401 7.12 15.02 19.01
C THR A 401 6.69 13.56 18.97
N LEU A 402 5.86 13.17 17.99
CA LEU A 402 5.44 11.78 17.77
C LEU A 402 6.41 11.00 16.88
N ILE A 403 6.90 11.62 15.80
CA ILE A 403 7.85 11.03 14.86
C ILE A 403 8.98 12.02 14.53
N PRO A 404 10.26 11.61 14.53
CA PRO A 404 11.37 12.51 14.25
C PRO A 404 11.32 13.14 12.85
N ARG A 405 11.74 14.40 12.73
CA ARG A 405 11.93 15.13 11.45
C ARG A 405 13.37 14.96 10.94
N ASP A 406 13.81 13.71 10.85
CA ASP A 406 15.20 13.34 10.48
C ASP A 406 15.42 13.22 8.96
N GLY A 407 14.37 13.46 8.18
CA GLY A 407 14.36 13.38 6.72
C GLY A 407 14.07 11.98 6.16
N LYS A 408 13.69 11.01 7.00
CA LYS A 408 13.31 9.65 6.56
C LYS A 408 11.95 9.62 5.84
N TRP A 409 11.10 10.61 6.09
CA TRP A 409 9.75 10.66 5.56
C TRP A 409 9.36 12.07 5.11
N PHE A 410 8.37 12.14 4.23
CA PHE A 410 7.62 13.36 3.95
C PHE A 410 6.12 13.08 3.90
N MET A 411 5.34 14.13 4.04
CA MET A 411 3.89 14.07 3.98
C MET A 411 3.34 15.23 3.15
N ILE A 412 2.42 14.90 2.26
CA ILE A 412 1.60 15.83 1.52
C ILE A 412 0.23 15.87 2.19
N CYS A 413 -0.23 17.05 2.56
CA CYS A 413 -1.57 17.28 3.11
C CYS A 413 -2.31 18.25 2.21
N ASP A 414 -3.62 18.04 2.04
CA ASP A 414 -4.48 19.02 1.40
C ASP A 414 -5.73 19.36 2.22
N ALA A 415 -6.21 20.59 2.05
CA ALA A 415 -7.45 21.08 2.65
C ALA A 415 -8.20 21.95 1.64
N ASN A 416 -9.51 22.03 1.78
CA ASN A 416 -10.34 22.91 0.94
C ASN A 416 -10.41 24.32 1.52
N TYR A 417 -10.54 24.42 2.85
CA TYR A 417 -10.57 25.68 3.59
C TYR A 417 -9.82 25.51 4.90
N MET A 418 -9.19 26.58 5.38
CA MET A 418 -8.52 26.60 6.68
C MET A 418 -9.18 27.67 7.54
N GLN A 419 -10.13 27.28 8.39
CA GLN A 419 -10.78 28.16 9.37
C GLN A 419 -10.12 27.96 10.74
N MET A 420 -8.85 28.35 10.86
CA MET A 420 -8.08 28.20 12.10
C MET A 420 -7.40 29.53 12.46
N ASP A 421 -7.09 29.72 13.73
CA ASP A 421 -6.33 30.87 14.19
C ASP A 421 -4.88 30.83 13.67
N GLU A 422 -4.26 31.99 13.55
CA GLU A 422 -2.94 32.17 12.94
C GLU A 422 -1.83 31.33 13.63
N ALA A 423 -1.96 31.08 14.94
CA ALA A 423 -1.02 30.23 15.67
C ALA A 423 -1.16 28.74 15.30
N THR A 424 -2.35 28.30 14.94
CA THR A 424 -2.58 26.93 14.45
C THR A 424 -2.10 26.76 13.01
N VAL A 425 -2.35 27.74 12.14
CA VAL A 425 -1.86 27.72 10.75
C VAL A 425 -0.33 27.65 10.70
N SER A 426 0.35 28.46 11.50
CA SER A 426 1.82 28.49 11.56
C SER A 426 2.46 27.21 12.11
N ARG A 427 1.74 26.43 12.92
CA ARG A 427 2.17 25.10 13.39
C ARG A 427 2.03 24.01 12.33
N ILE A 428 1.02 24.11 11.47
CA ILE A 428 0.71 23.12 10.44
C ILE A 428 1.54 23.35 9.17
N ALA A 429 1.73 24.61 8.78
CA ALA A 429 2.45 24.97 7.57
C ALA A 429 3.22 26.28 7.75
N GLN A 430 4.53 26.25 7.48
CA GLN A 430 5.35 27.47 7.47
C GLN A 430 4.98 28.44 6.32
N ASN A 431 4.28 27.95 5.29
CA ASN A 431 3.49 28.72 4.31
C ASN A 431 2.73 27.70 3.42
N PRO A 432 1.39 27.62 3.48
CA PRO A 432 0.65 26.68 2.63
C PRO A 432 0.69 27.11 1.15
N PHE A 433 0.87 26.15 0.24
CA PHE A 433 0.82 26.40 -1.20
C PHE A 433 -0.61 26.59 -1.65
N THR A 434 -0.87 27.62 -2.45
CA THR A 434 -2.19 27.81 -3.07
C THR A 434 -2.28 27.01 -4.36
N VAL A 435 -3.09 25.96 -4.35
CA VAL A 435 -3.36 25.08 -5.49
C VAL A 435 -4.57 25.61 -6.25
N ARG A 436 -4.33 26.28 -7.37
CA ARG A 436 -5.38 26.92 -8.19
C ARG A 436 -5.91 26.00 -9.29
N GLY A 437 -5.11 25.04 -9.75
CA GLY A 437 -5.41 24.25 -10.95
C GLY A 437 -5.04 25.02 -12.24
N PRO A 438 -5.74 24.77 -13.36
CA PRO A 438 -5.54 25.52 -14.60
C PRO A 438 -5.95 26.99 -14.42
N THR A 439 -5.13 27.92 -14.92
CA THR A 439 -5.43 29.37 -14.79
C THR A 439 -5.38 30.11 -16.13
N SER A 440 -4.68 29.57 -17.12
CA SER A 440 -4.60 30.16 -18.47
C SER A 440 -5.42 29.38 -19.49
N ALA A 441 -5.75 30.02 -20.61
CA ALA A 441 -6.44 29.35 -21.72
C ALA A 441 -5.65 28.14 -22.23
N GLU A 442 -4.32 28.23 -22.25
CA GLU A 442 -3.42 27.14 -22.64
C GLU A 442 -3.48 25.97 -21.64
N ASP A 443 -3.55 26.26 -20.34
CA ASP A 443 -3.73 25.22 -19.31
C ASP A 443 -5.07 24.49 -19.50
N TYR A 444 -6.16 25.22 -19.74
CA TYR A 444 -7.47 24.60 -19.95
C TYR A 444 -7.51 23.74 -21.21
N VAL A 445 -6.90 24.19 -22.30
CA VAL A 445 -6.79 23.39 -23.54
C VAL A 445 -5.96 22.13 -23.28
N THR A 446 -4.81 22.25 -22.61
CA THR A 446 -3.95 21.11 -22.28
C THR A 446 -4.68 20.12 -21.40
N LEU A 447 -5.37 20.60 -20.35
CA LEU A 447 -6.14 19.77 -19.44
C LEU A 447 -7.25 19.02 -20.16
N LEU A 448 -8.07 19.71 -20.96
CA LEU A 448 -9.22 19.10 -21.63
C LEU A 448 -8.77 18.18 -22.77
N ARG A 449 -7.95 18.67 -23.70
CA ARG A 449 -7.57 17.96 -24.95
C ARG A 449 -6.53 16.87 -24.72
N ASP A 450 -5.44 17.20 -24.04
CA ASP A 450 -4.23 16.37 -24.02
C ASP A 450 -4.15 15.45 -22.79
N VAL A 451 -4.87 15.79 -21.71
CA VAL A 451 -4.97 14.97 -20.50
C VAL A 451 -6.32 14.24 -20.43
N LEU A 452 -7.44 14.97 -20.41
CA LEU A 452 -8.77 14.40 -20.16
C LEU A 452 -9.44 13.78 -21.39
N LEU A 453 -9.02 14.09 -22.61
CA LEU A 453 -9.55 13.49 -23.84
C LEU A 453 -8.48 12.71 -24.61
N ARG A 454 -7.36 12.38 -23.96
CA ARG A 454 -6.21 11.69 -24.58
C ARG A 454 -6.61 10.43 -25.35
N ASP A 455 -7.54 9.65 -24.81
CA ASP A 455 -8.04 8.38 -25.36
C ASP A 455 -8.93 8.56 -26.60
N VAL A 456 -9.55 9.73 -26.75
CA VAL A 456 -10.42 10.08 -27.87
C VAL A 456 -9.89 11.29 -28.66
N ARG A 457 -8.59 11.60 -28.53
CA ARG A 457 -7.97 12.80 -29.09
C ARG A 457 -8.18 12.91 -30.60
N ASP A 458 -8.10 11.79 -31.30
CA ASP A 458 -8.29 11.73 -32.76
C ASP A 458 -9.72 12.00 -33.19
N ARG A 459 -10.69 11.99 -32.25
CA ARG A 459 -12.11 12.25 -32.50
C ARG A 459 -12.53 13.67 -32.22
N VAL A 460 -11.65 14.51 -31.65
CA VAL A 460 -11.98 15.88 -31.24
C VAL A 460 -11.25 16.96 -32.03
N SER A 461 -10.78 16.63 -33.24
CA SER A 461 -10.10 17.56 -34.17
C SER A 461 -8.99 18.37 -33.47
N PRO A 462 -7.90 17.72 -33.03
CA PRO A 462 -6.95 18.31 -32.08
C PRO A 462 -6.14 19.50 -32.63
N ASP A 463 -6.01 19.58 -33.96
CA ASP A 463 -5.26 20.62 -34.68
C ASP A 463 -6.15 21.79 -35.14
N ASP A 464 -7.44 21.78 -34.77
CA ASP A 464 -8.38 22.84 -35.10
C ASP A 464 -8.05 24.13 -34.32
N PRO A 465 -7.91 25.30 -34.99
CA PRO A 465 -7.65 26.57 -34.31
C PRO A 465 -8.75 26.98 -33.30
N GLY A 466 -9.95 26.40 -33.40
CA GLY A 466 -11.06 26.60 -32.46
C GLY A 466 -10.73 26.23 -31.01
N TRP A 467 -9.69 25.43 -30.75
CA TRP A 467 -9.22 25.16 -29.39
C TRP A 467 -8.78 26.42 -28.64
N ALA A 468 -8.29 27.45 -29.33
CA ALA A 468 -7.97 28.73 -28.69
C ALA A 468 -9.21 29.44 -28.14
N GLU A 469 -10.36 29.29 -28.81
CA GLU A 469 -11.64 29.81 -28.34
C GLU A 469 -12.16 29.01 -27.15
N ILE A 470 -12.12 27.67 -27.23
CA ILE A 470 -12.46 26.77 -26.12
C ILE A 470 -11.69 27.15 -24.84
N GLY A 471 -10.38 27.38 -24.96
CA GLY A 471 -9.54 27.81 -23.84
C GLY A 471 -10.01 29.14 -23.22
N ARG A 472 -10.37 30.13 -24.05
CA ARG A 472 -10.93 31.41 -23.56
C ARG A 472 -12.27 31.22 -22.86
N THR A 473 -13.18 30.45 -23.46
CA THR A 473 -14.49 30.16 -22.87
C THR A 473 -14.39 29.47 -21.52
N LEU A 474 -13.44 28.53 -21.36
CA LEU A 474 -13.20 27.86 -20.08
C LEU A 474 -12.63 28.78 -19.01
N VAL A 475 -11.75 29.72 -19.39
CA VAL A 475 -11.26 30.78 -18.48
C VAL A 475 -12.39 31.69 -18.05
N GLU A 476 -13.21 32.16 -18.99
CA GLU A 476 -14.36 33.03 -18.71
C GLU A 476 -15.41 32.35 -17.82
N SER A 477 -15.55 31.03 -17.94
CA SER A 477 -16.49 30.24 -17.14
C SER A 477 -15.98 29.89 -15.73
N ASP A 478 -14.72 30.21 -15.39
CA ASP A 478 -14.05 29.89 -14.10
C ASP A 478 -14.27 28.43 -13.63
N LEU A 479 -14.28 27.46 -14.56
CA LEU A 479 -14.57 26.07 -14.22
C LEU A 479 -13.42 25.42 -13.47
N SER A 480 -13.72 24.76 -12.35
CA SER A 480 -12.74 23.90 -11.66
C SER A 480 -12.30 22.73 -12.55
N GLY A 481 -11.11 22.17 -12.30
CA GLY A 481 -10.63 20.98 -13.02
C GLY A 481 -11.58 19.78 -12.96
N ARG A 482 -12.31 19.60 -11.84
CA ARG A 482 -13.38 18.57 -11.73
C ARG A 482 -14.55 18.85 -12.66
N GLN A 483 -14.96 20.11 -12.81
CA GLN A 483 -16.02 20.48 -13.75
C GLN A 483 -15.58 20.26 -15.21
N VAL A 484 -14.32 20.58 -15.52
CA VAL A 484 -13.73 20.26 -16.84
C VAL A 484 -13.69 18.75 -17.08
N GLU A 485 -13.38 17.94 -16.07
CA GLU A 485 -13.47 16.47 -16.12
C GLU A 485 -14.91 15.98 -16.42
N SER A 486 -15.93 16.59 -15.79
CA SER A 486 -17.33 16.31 -16.12
C SER A 486 -17.68 16.64 -17.59
N VAL A 487 -17.21 17.79 -18.08
CA VAL A 487 -17.38 18.18 -19.49
C VAL A 487 -16.70 17.17 -20.43
N ALA A 488 -15.47 16.75 -20.11
CA ALA A 488 -14.76 15.72 -20.86
C ALA A 488 -15.52 14.38 -20.87
N GLY A 489 -16.11 13.98 -19.74
CA GLY A 489 -16.96 12.80 -19.63
C GLY A 489 -18.17 12.85 -20.57
N ASN A 490 -18.84 14.00 -20.66
CA ASN A 490 -19.95 14.21 -21.59
C ASN A 490 -19.53 14.14 -23.06
N ILE A 491 -18.32 14.63 -23.38
CA ILE A 491 -17.76 14.53 -24.73
C ILE A 491 -17.46 13.05 -25.06
N ARG A 492 -16.80 12.32 -24.15
CA ARG A 492 -16.51 10.88 -24.34
C ARG A 492 -17.78 10.05 -24.52
N ALA A 493 -18.79 10.29 -23.70
CA ALA A 493 -20.08 9.62 -23.81
C ALA A 493 -20.71 9.83 -25.19
N HIS A 494 -20.56 11.02 -25.77
CA HIS A 494 -21.05 11.31 -27.10
C HIS A 494 -20.21 10.67 -28.23
N VAL A 495 -18.88 10.67 -28.09
CA VAL A 495 -17.99 9.96 -29.02
C VAL A 495 -18.37 8.48 -29.07
N GLN A 496 -18.70 7.89 -27.92
CA GLN A 496 -19.05 6.47 -27.79
C GLN A 496 -20.55 6.18 -27.83
N ASP A 497 -21.36 7.15 -28.28
CA ASP A 497 -22.80 6.99 -28.41
C ASP A 497 -23.11 6.20 -29.70
N PHE A 498 -23.07 4.86 -29.61
CA PHE A 498 -23.42 3.95 -30.70
C PHE A 498 -23.96 2.63 -30.18
N GLU A 499 -24.71 1.91 -31.02
CA GLU A 499 -25.18 0.56 -30.70
C GLU A 499 -24.11 -0.49 -30.99
N TYR A 500 -23.91 -1.42 -30.05
CA TYR A 500 -22.93 -2.49 -30.21
C TYR A 500 -23.40 -3.56 -31.21
N PRO A 501 -22.62 -3.86 -32.26
CA PRO A 501 -22.98 -4.93 -33.20
C PRO A 501 -22.79 -6.30 -32.54
N ALA A 502 -23.56 -7.31 -32.97
CA ALA A 502 -23.51 -8.66 -32.36
C ALA A 502 -22.10 -9.29 -32.34
N ARG A 503 -21.23 -8.93 -33.30
CA ARG A 503 -19.83 -9.38 -33.35
C ARG A 503 -19.00 -8.92 -32.15
N TYR A 504 -19.32 -7.78 -31.54
CA TYR A 504 -18.61 -7.22 -30.39
C TYR A 504 -18.59 -8.17 -29.19
N PHE A 505 -19.73 -8.80 -28.89
CA PHE A 505 -19.87 -9.69 -27.73
C PHE A 505 -19.12 -11.02 -27.88
N LYS A 506 -18.77 -11.40 -29.11
CA LYS A 506 -18.02 -12.62 -29.43
C LYS A 506 -16.54 -12.36 -29.72
N ALA A 507 -16.16 -11.10 -29.86
CA ALA A 507 -14.80 -10.67 -30.17
C ALA A 507 -13.87 -10.71 -28.94
N ASP A 508 -12.57 -10.83 -29.19
CA ASP A 508 -11.51 -10.64 -28.20
C ASP A 508 -11.29 -9.14 -27.88
N TYR A 509 -10.35 -8.84 -26.98
CA TYR A 509 -10.12 -7.46 -26.53
C TYR A 509 -9.67 -6.54 -27.67
N GLU A 510 -8.75 -6.98 -28.53
CA GLU A 510 -8.20 -6.17 -29.61
C GLU A 510 -9.26 -5.86 -30.67
N GLU A 511 -10.08 -6.85 -31.02
CA GLU A 511 -11.15 -6.67 -31.98
C GLU A 511 -12.30 -5.81 -31.41
N ARG A 512 -12.59 -5.91 -30.11
CA ARG A 512 -13.53 -4.98 -29.44
C ARG A 512 -13.04 -3.54 -29.50
N ALA A 513 -11.76 -3.31 -29.24
CA ALA A 513 -11.17 -1.97 -29.33
C ALA A 513 -11.26 -1.40 -30.75
N ARG A 514 -11.00 -2.23 -31.77
CA ARG A 514 -11.19 -1.85 -33.18
C ARG A 514 -12.64 -1.48 -33.51
N ILE A 515 -13.60 -2.28 -33.07
CA ILE A 515 -15.04 -2.01 -33.27
C ILE A 515 -15.44 -0.67 -32.61
N ILE A 516 -14.97 -0.40 -31.39
CA ILE A 516 -15.23 0.88 -30.72
C ILE A 516 -14.65 2.03 -31.53
N ALA A 517 -13.40 1.91 -32.01
CA ALA A 517 -12.76 2.95 -32.81
C ALA A 517 -13.47 3.16 -34.16
N GLU A 518 -13.99 2.11 -34.79
CA GLU A 518 -14.77 2.18 -36.03
C GLU A 518 -16.07 2.97 -35.83
N LEU A 519 -16.80 2.68 -34.75
CA LEU A 519 -18.13 3.25 -34.48
C LEU A 519 -18.09 4.61 -33.77
N SER A 520 -16.93 5.01 -33.25
CA SER A 520 -16.77 6.26 -32.51
C SER A 520 -17.05 7.49 -33.39
N ARG A 521 -17.95 8.35 -32.92
CA ARG A 521 -18.37 9.57 -33.64
C ARG A 521 -17.34 10.70 -33.47
N PRO A 522 -17.02 11.46 -34.55
CA PRO A 522 -16.21 12.66 -34.43
C PRO A 522 -17.00 13.80 -33.76
N VAL A 523 -16.28 14.69 -33.09
CA VAL A 523 -16.81 15.86 -32.39
C VAL A 523 -16.03 17.08 -32.87
N SER A 524 -16.75 18.10 -33.34
CA SER A 524 -16.13 19.35 -33.78
C SER A 524 -15.79 20.26 -32.59
N THR A 525 -14.90 21.24 -32.79
CA THR A 525 -14.62 22.27 -31.78
C THR A 525 -15.88 23.07 -31.43
N GLN A 526 -16.78 23.31 -32.39
CA GLN A 526 -18.07 23.96 -32.13
C GLN A 526 -18.97 23.12 -31.20
N ASP A 527 -19.01 21.80 -31.38
CA ASP A 527 -19.75 20.90 -30.49
C ASP A 527 -19.18 20.92 -29.06
N VAL A 528 -17.85 21.00 -28.94
CA VAL A 528 -17.18 21.14 -27.62
C VAL A 528 -17.59 22.45 -26.95
N ILE A 529 -17.56 23.58 -27.67
CA ILE A 529 -18.00 24.89 -27.15
C ILE A 529 -19.47 24.82 -26.71
N ALA A 530 -20.35 24.25 -27.54
CA ALA A 530 -21.77 24.11 -27.21
C ALA A 530 -22.00 23.28 -25.94
N ARG A 531 -21.21 22.21 -25.74
CA ARG A 531 -21.26 21.37 -24.54
C ARG A 531 -20.76 22.08 -23.30
N ILE A 532 -19.69 22.88 -23.42
CA ILE A 532 -19.20 23.72 -22.32
C ILE A 532 -20.30 24.72 -21.92
N ALA A 533 -20.89 25.43 -22.89
CA ALA A 533 -21.95 26.39 -22.63
C ALA A 533 -23.17 25.73 -21.96
N ALA A 534 -23.61 24.57 -22.44
CA ALA A 534 -24.71 23.81 -21.84
C ALA A 534 -24.40 23.37 -20.40
N TYR A 535 -23.16 22.94 -20.14
CA TYR A 535 -22.73 22.56 -18.79
C TYR A 535 -22.69 23.77 -17.84
N THR A 536 -22.10 24.89 -18.27
CA THR A 536 -22.03 26.12 -17.48
C THR A 536 -23.43 26.64 -17.14
N GLU A 537 -24.35 26.65 -18.11
CA GLU A 537 -25.73 27.08 -17.88
C GLU A 537 -26.47 26.14 -16.91
N PHE A 538 -26.26 24.82 -17.03
CA PHE A 538 -26.81 23.85 -16.08
C PHE A 538 -26.27 24.07 -14.66
N GLN A 539 -24.97 24.33 -14.49
CA GLN A 539 -24.38 24.62 -13.19
C GLN A 539 -24.95 25.89 -12.58
N ARG A 540 -25.05 26.97 -13.36
CA ARG A 540 -25.64 28.24 -12.91
C ARG A 540 -27.08 28.04 -12.43
N GLN A 541 -27.91 27.33 -13.19
CA GLN A 541 -29.29 27.03 -12.78
C GLN A 541 -29.36 26.16 -11.53
N ALA A 542 -28.45 25.21 -11.36
CA ALA A 542 -28.39 24.36 -10.17
C ALA A 542 -28.00 25.18 -8.93
N GLU A 543 -26.98 26.04 -9.04
CA GLU A 543 -26.56 26.93 -7.95
C GLU A 543 -27.67 27.91 -7.55
N GLU A 544 -28.39 28.49 -8.50
CA GLU A 544 -29.53 29.37 -8.24
C GLU A 544 -30.66 28.66 -7.50
N ARG A 545 -30.97 27.41 -7.88
CA ARG A 545 -31.97 26.58 -7.18
C ARG A 545 -31.52 26.23 -5.77
N GLU A 546 -30.28 25.80 -5.58
CA GLU A 546 -29.74 25.48 -4.25
C GLU A 546 -29.71 26.70 -3.33
N ALA A 547 -29.38 27.88 -3.87
CA ALA A 547 -29.42 29.14 -3.14
C ALA A 547 -30.84 29.52 -2.73
N ALA A 548 -31.81 29.39 -3.63
CA ALA A 548 -33.22 29.64 -3.35
C ALA A 548 -33.76 28.68 -2.26
N GLU A 549 -33.48 27.37 -2.38
CA GLU A 549 -33.87 26.39 -1.37
C GLU A 549 -33.18 26.63 -0.02
N ARG A 550 -31.90 27.04 -0.01
CA ARG A 550 -31.20 27.37 1.24
C ARG A 550 -31.84 28.58 1.92
N PHE A 551 -32.14 29.62 1.15
CA PHE A 551 -32.82 30.80 1.65
C PHE A 551 -34.19 30.45 2.23
N GLU A 552 -34.98 29.62 1.53
CA GLU A 552 -36.28 29.16 2.02
C GLU A 552 -36.15 28.38 3.33
N ARG A 553 -35.21 27.45 3.44
CA ARG A 553 -34.92 26.71 4.68
C ARG A 553 -34.49 27.62 5.84
N GLU A 554 -33.67 28.62 5.58
CA GLU A 554 -33.24 29.60 6.59
C GLU A 554 -34.41 30.47 7.08
N VAL A 555 -35.29 30.90 6.18
CA VAL A 555 -36.51 31.64 6.51
C VAL A 555 -37.45 30.77 7.34
N GLU A 556 -37.70 29.52 6.95
CA GLU A 556 -38.51 28.57 7.73
C GLU A 556 -37.95 28.37 9.15
N GLN A 557 -36.62 28.17 9.26
CA GLN A 557 -35.95 27.99 10.54
C GLN A 557 -36.09 29.23 11.43
N MET A 558 -35.94 30.43 10.85
CA MET A 558 -36.09 31.70 11.57
C MET A 558 -37.54 31.91 12.04
N VAL A 559 -38.54 31.62 11.19
CA VAL A 559 -39.96 31.70 11.56
C VAL A 559 -40.29 30.71 12.67
N HIS A 560 -39.77 29.47 12.59
CA HIS A 560 -39.95 28.47 13.64
C HIS A 560 -39.33 28.92 14.97
N GLN A 561 -38.12 29.48 14.96
CA GLN A 561 -37.46 30.02 16.16
C GLN A 561 -38.24 31.20 16.78
N LEU A 562 -38.72 32.13 15.95
CA LEU A 562 -39.52 33.27 16.41
C LEU A 562 -40.86 32.84 17.02
N ASN A 563 -41.54 31.86 16.41
CA ASN A 563 -42.78 31.30 16.94
C ASN A 563 -42.55 30.53 18.24
N ALA A 564 -41.47 29.74 18.34
CA ALA A 564 -41.08 29.06 19.56
C ALA A 564 -40.77 30.05 20.69
N GLY A 565 -40.06 31.15 20.37
CA GLY A 565 -39.79 32.25 21.29
C GLY A 565 -41.05 32.92 21.82
N ARG A 566 -41.99 33.28 20.92
CA ARG A 566 -43.30 33.84 21.30
C ARG A 566 -44.09 32.89 22.20
N ALA A 567 -44.12 31.60 21.88
CA ALA A 567 -44.82 30.59 22.68
C ALA A 567 -44.16 30.37 24.05
N ALA A 568 -42.84 30.53 24.16
CA ALA A 568 -42.13 30.49 25.44
C ALA A 568 -42.43 31.74 26.29
N SER A 569 -42.39 32.94 25.70
CA SER A 569 -42.73 34.18 26.39
C SER A 569 -44.19 34.20 26.87
N ALA A 570 -45.13 33.70 26.06
CA ALA A 570 -46.54 33.60 26.46
C ALA A 570 -46.75 32.62 27.63
N ARG A 571 -46.02 31.50 27.65
CA ARG A 571 -46.05 30.55 28.77
C ARG A 571 -45.47 31.15 30.05
N ALA A 572 -44.34 31.85 29.95
CA ALA A 572 -43.73 32.53 31.09
C ALA A 572 -44.62 33.64 31.66
N ALA A 573 -45.31 34.41 30.80
CA ALA A 573 -46.27 35.42 31.23
C ALA A 573 -47.48 34.80 31.95
N ALA A 574 -48.03 33.70 31.42
CA ALA A 574 -49.13 32.99 32.05
C ALA A 574 -48.74 32.34 33.40
N GLU A 575 -47.51 31.85 33.53
CA GLU A 575 -46.97 31.35 34.81
C GLU A 575 -46.80 32.47 35.83
N LEU A 576 -46.34 33.65 35.40
CA LEU A 576 -46.21 34.83 36.25
C LEU A 576 -47.58 35.33 36.74
N GLU A 577 -48.58 35.40 35.86
CA GLU A 577 -49.96 35.75 36.23
C GLU A 577 -50.56 34.76 37.24
N ARG A 578 -50.33 33.46 37.06
CA ARG A 578 -50.76 32.44 38.05
C ARG A 578 -50.06 32.61 39.38
N ALA A 579 -48.76 32.92 39.38
CA ALA A 579 -48.00 33.14 40.61
C ALA A 579 -48.48 34.39 41.38
N LEU A 580 -48.83 35.46 40.66
CA LEU A 580 -49.39 36.68 41.25
C LEU A 580 -50.81 36.43 41.80
N ALA A 581 -51.66 35.73 41.06
CA ALA A 581 -53.01 35.38 41.52
C ALA A 581 -53.01 34.46 42.76
N ALA A 582 -51.98 33.61 42.92
CA ALA A 582 -51.80 32.79 44.11
C ALA A 582 -51.30 33.59 45.34
N ALA A 583 -50.65 34.73 45.12
CA ALA A 583 -50.18 35.62 46.19
C ALA A 583 -51.28 36.55 46.75
N ASP A 584 -52.31 36.85 45.94
CA ASP A 584 -53.45 37.71 46.32
C ASP A 584 -54.65 36.93 46.92
N ALA A 585 -54.53 35.61 47.13
CA ALA A 585 -55.56 34.82 47.80
C ALA A 585 -55.53 35.06 49.32
N PRO A 586 -56.60 35.60 49.95
CA PRO A 586 -56.61 35.88 51.38
C PRO A 586 -56.60 34.56 52.19
N ALA A 587 -55.77 34.53 53.23
CA ALA A 587 -55.54 33.37 54.10
C ALA A 587 -56.78 32.91 54.87
#